data_AF-A0A9D8UT41-F1
#
_entry.id   AF-A0A9D8UT41-F1
#
_cell.length_a   1.000
_cell.length_b   1.000
_cell.length_c   1.000
_cell.angle_alpha   90.00
_cell.angle_beta   90.00
_cell.angle_gamma   90.00
#
_symmetry.space_group_name_H-M   'P 1'
#
loop_
_entity.id
_entity.type
_entity.pdbx_description
1 polymer ?
#
loop_
_entity_poly.entity_id
_entity_poly.type
_entity_poly.pdbx_seq_one_letter_code
_entity_poly.pdbx_strand_id
1 'polypeptide(L)'
;MPADTGTREERVVEACDCVIEIAAAIFSLPSRELRRPGRCADAISRVRQIAMYVTHVVLGLSMTEIGKGFGRDRTTVMHACHLVEDLRDDDDFDQIIARAEHIVTAAFRGRMPV
;
A
#
# COMPACT_ATOMS: atom_id res chain seq x y z
N MET A 1 -22.57 3.52 -24.63
CA MET A 1 -21.77 2.55 -23.86
C MET A 1 -20.37 3.14 -23.69
N PRO A 2 -20.02 3.77 -22.57
CA PRO A 2 -18.63 4.16 -22.37
C PRO A 2 -17.84 2.89 -22.02
N ALA A 3 -16.77 2.67 -22.78
CA ALA A 3 -15.85 1.57 -22.59
C ALA A 3 -15.13 1.74 -21.25
N ASP A 4 -15.11 0.66 -20.48
CA ASP A 4 -14.20 0.44 -19.35
C ASP A 4 -12.77 0.29 -19.90
N THR A 5 -12.16 1.42 -20.26
CA THR A 5 -10.75 1.50 -20.67
C THR A 5 -9.94 2.23 -19.61
N GLY A 6 -10.03 1.76 -18.36
CA GLY A 6 -8.96 2.06 -17.40
C GLY A 6 -7.68 1.41 -17.92
N THR A 7 -6.64 2.20 -18.20
CA THR A 7 -5.33 1.61 -18.52
C THR A 7 -4.84 0.78 -17.32
N ARG A 8 -3.97 -0.21 -17.54
CA ARG A 8 -3.43 -1.01 -16.43
C ARG A 8 -2.77 -0.12 -15.36
N GLU A 9 -2.18 1.01 -15.77
CA GLU A 9 -1.62 2.01 -14.86
C GLU A 9 -2.70 2.71 -14.02
N GLU A 10 -3.84 3.04 -14.60
CA GLU A 10 -4.96 3.68 -13.90
C GLU A 10 -5.56 2.77 -12.82
N ARG A 11 -5.75 1.48 -13.13
CA ARG A 11 -6.15 0.47 -12.14
C ARG A 11 -5.13 0.31 -11.01
N VAL A 12 -3.84 0.41 -11.32
CA VAL A 12 -2.75 0.38 -10.33
C VAL A 12 -2.84 1.58 -9.40
N VAL A 13 -3.05 2.78 -9.94
CA VAL A 13 -3.19 4.01 -9.16
C VAL A 13 -4.42 3.93 -8.25
N GLU A 14 -5.57 3.52 -8.78
CA GLU A 14 -6.79 3.33 -7.98
C GLU A 14 -6.61 2.30 -6.86
N ALA A 15 -5.92 1.19 -7.14
CA ALA A 15 -5.62 0.18 -6.14
C ALA A 15 -4.69 0.72 -5.05
N CYS A 16 -3.62 1.45 -5.42
CA CYS A 16 -2.72 2.09 -4.46
C CYS A 16 -3.47 3.11 -3.60
N ASP A 17 -4.34 3.93 -4.19
CA ASP A 17 -5.15 4.90 -3.46
C ASP A 17 -6.10 4.21 -2.46
N CYS A 18 -6.73 3.10 -2.85
CA CYS A 18 -7.55 2.30 -1.95
C CYS A 18 -6.73 1.74 -0.76
N VAL A 19 -5.52 1.22 -1.02
CA VAL A 19 -4.65 0.72 0.05
C VAL A 19 -4.20 1.85 0.98
N ILE A 20 -3.91 3.04 0.46
CA ILE A 20 -3.55 4.23 1.27
C ILE A 20 -4.71 4.60 2.20
N GLU A 21 -5.95 4.60 1.71
CA GLU A 21 -7.13 4.89 2.53
C GLU A 21 -7.37 3.81 3.60
N ILE A 22 -7.19 2.53 3.26
CA ILE A 22 -7.30 1.43 4.22
C ILE A 22 -6.22 1.54 5.29
N ALA A 23 -4.97 1.79 4.91
CA ALA A 23 -3.86 1.97 5.85
C ALA A 23 -4.08 3.20 6.74
N ALA A 24 -4.56 4.32 6.19
CA ALA A 24 -4.96 5.50 6.95
C ALA A 24 -6.00 5.16 8.02
N ALA A 25 -7.02 4.38 7.66
CA ALA A 25 -8.08 3.95 8.58
C ALA A 25 -7.56 3.00 9.68
N ILE A 26 -6.72 2.02 9.32
CA ILE A 26 -6.15 1.05 10.28
C ILE A 26 -5.28 1.76 11.32
N PHE A 27 -4.42 2.67 10.88
CA PHE A 27 -3.47 3.36 11.77
C PHE A 27 -4.02 4.68 12.32
N SER A 28 -5.28 5.02 12.04
CA SER A 28 -5.92 6.28 12.44
C SER A 28 -5.10 7.53 12.07
N LEU A 29 -4.48 7.51 10.89
CA LEU A 29 -3.69 8.62 10.35
C LEU A 29 -4.43 9.32 9.19
N PRO A 30 -4.23 10.63 8.98
CA PRO A 30 -4.83 11.32 7.86
C PRO A 30 -4.19 10.88 6.53
N SER A 31 -5.00 10.38 5.58
CA SER A 31 -4.53 9.92 4.26
C SER A 31 -3.78 10.99 3.45
N ARG A 32 -4.09 12.28 3.70
CA ARG A 32 -3.37 13.42 3.15
C ARG A 32 -1.90 13.47 3.58
N GLU A 33 -1.57 13.04 4.80
CA GLU A 33 -0.19 12.98 5.25
C GLU A 33 0.55 11.81 4.63
N LEU A 34 -0.11 10.68 4.39
CA LEU A 34 0.49 9.55 3.67
C LEU A 34 0.85 9.92 2.22
N ARG A 35 0.13 10.84 1.58
CA ARG A 35 0.47 11.33 0.23
C ARG A 35 1.52 12.43 0.18
N ARG A 36 1.82 13.12 1.29
CA ARG A 36 2.78 14.24 1.27
C ARG A 36 4.21 13.76 0.98
N PRO A 37 4.92 14.37 0.00
CA PRO A 37 6.36 14.19 -0.15
C PRO A 37 7.10 14.96 0.96
N GLY A 38 8.01 14.30 1.69
CA GLY A 38 8.84 14.92 2.73
C GLY A 38 9.14 14.03 3.94
N ARG A 39 10.04 14.50 4.82
CA ARG A 39 10.25 13.94 6.17
C ARG A 39 9.01 14.26 7.01
N CYS A 40 8.21 13.24 7.28
CA CYS A 40 7.10 13.30 8.22
C CYS A 40 7.50 12.56 9.50
N ALA A 41 6.65 12.61 10.53
CA ALA A 41 6.86 11.80 11.73
C ALA A 41 7.10 10.33 11.37
N ASP A 42 7.99 9.65 12.10
CA ASP A 42 8.42 8.28 11.79
C ASP A 42 7.23 7.31 11.64
N ALA A 43 6.14 7.54 12.38
CA ALA A 43 4.90 6.80 12.27
C ALA A 43 4.27 6.89 10.87
N ILE A 44 4.20 8.09 10.27
CA ILE A 44 3.61 8.30 8.93
C ILE A 44 4.48 7.63 7.87
N SER A 45 5.81 7.74 8.00
CA SER A 45 6.73 7.06 7.09
C SER A 45 6.55 5.54 7.16
N ARG A 46 6.38 5.00 8.37
CA ARG A 46 6.16 3.57 8.60
C ARG A 46 4.86 3.08 7.98
N VAL A 47 3.77 3.81 8.17
CA VAL A 47 2.47 3.44 7.59
C VAL A 47 2.51 3.47 6.06
N ARG A 48 3.25 4.42 5.44
CA ARG A 48 3.47 4.36 3.99
C ARG A 48 4.26 3.14 3.56
N GLN A 49 5.30 2.77 4.31
CA GLN A 49 6.13 1.60 4.01
C GLN A 49 5.28 0.32 4.10
N ILE A 50 4.44 0.21 5.13
CA ILE A 50 3.47 -0.87 5.30
C ILE A 50 2.48 -0.89 4.14
N ALA A 51 1.92 0.26 3.74
CA ALA A 51 0.99 0.33 2.62
C ALA A 51 1.64 -0.14 1.29
N MET A 52 2.89 0.25 1.02
CA MET A 52 3.65 -0.23 -0.14
C MET A 52 3.87 -1.74 -0.10
N TYR A 53 4.25 -2.28 1.07
CA TYR A 53 4.45 -3.70 1.28
C TYR A 53 3.16 -4.50 1.06
N VAL A 54 2.07 -4.10 1.71
CA VAL A 54 0.76 -4.77 1.59
C VAL A 54 0.24 -4.70 0.15
N THR A 55 0.46 -3.59 -0.55
CA THR A 55 0.15 -3.48 -1.99
C THR A 55 0.92 -4.52 -2.80
N HIS A 56 2.21 -4.72 -2.51
CA HIS A 56 3.02 -5.72 -3.19
C HIS A 56 2.53 -7.14 -2.91
N VAL A 57 2.33 -7.50 -1.64
CA VAL A 57 1.98 -8.86 -1.22
C VAL A 57 0.55 -9.23 -1.58
N VAL A 58 -0.41 -8.33 -1.37
CA VAL A 58 -1.83 -8.62 -1.58
C VAL A 58 -2.25 -8.46 -3.04
N LEU A 59 -1.77 -7.43 -3.73
CA LEU A 59 -2.18 -7.14 -5.12
C LEU A 59 -1.20 -7.70 -6.16
N GLY A 60 -0.03 -8.20 -5.74
CA GLY A 60 0.98 -8.74 -6.65
C GLY A 60 1.60 -7.70 -7.59
N LEU A 61 1.49 -6.40 -7.24
CA LEU A 61 1.99 -5.31 -8.08
C LEU A 61 3.52 -5.23 -8.03
N SER A 62 4.15 -4.88 -9.15
CA SER A 62 5.60 -4.71 -9.19
C SER A 62 6.04 -3.44 -8.46
N MET A 63 7.29 -3.42 -7.97
CA MET A 63 7.88 -2.25 -7.30
C MET A 63 7.80 -0.96 -8.14
N THR A 64 7.87 -1.11 -9.47
CA THR A 64 7.74 0.01 -10.40
C THR A 64 6.29 0.51 -10.51
N GLU A 65 5.32 -0.39 -10.55
CA GLU A 65 3.88 -0.05 -10.56
C GLU A 65 3.48 0.63 -9.24
N ILE A 66 3.92 0.09 -8.10
CA ILE A 66 3.69 0.70 -6.78
C ILE A 66 4.37 2.06 -6.69
N GLY A 67 5.61 2.19 -7.19
CA GLY A 67 6.31 3.46 -7.24
C GLY A 67 5.51 4.52 -8.00
N LYS A 68 4.95 4.17 -9.16
CA LYS A 68 4.06 5.06 -9.93
C LYS A 68 2.81 5.44 -9.14
N GLY A 69 2.14 4.46 -8.51
CA GLY A 69 0.91 4.69 -7.73
C GLY A 69 1.14 5.58 -6.49
N PHE A 70 2.27 5.41 -5.80
CA PHE A 70 2.62 6.20 -4.61
C PHE A 70 3.40 7.49 -4.94
N GLY A 71 3.74 7.73 -6.22
CA GLY A 71 4.58 8.85 -6.66
C GLY A 71 6.00 8.80 -6.10
N ARG A 72 6.60 7.61 -5.99
CA ARG A 72 7.94 7.36 -5.42
C ARG A 72 8.82 6.52 -6.34
N ASP A 73 10.13 6.64 -6.16
CA ASP A 73 11.10 5.79 -6.85
C ASP A 73 10.94 4.32 -6.45
N ARG A 74 11.13 3.42 -7.42
CA ARG A 74 11.08 1.96 -7.20
C ARG A 74 12.03 1.50 -6.07
N THR A 75 13.15 2.18 -5.89
CA THR A 75 14.14 1.89 -4.84
C THR A 75 13.61 2.23 -3.45
N THR A 76 12.76 3.26 -3.35
CA THR A 76 12.04 3.59 -2.11
C THR A 76 11.06 2.47 -1.76
N VAL A 77 10.34 1.94 -2.74
CA VAL A 77 9.40 0.83 -2.53
C VAL A 77 10.15 -0.45 -2.12
N MET A 78 11.26 -0.76 -2.80
CA MET A 78 12.11 -1.89 -2.44
C MET A 78 12.64 -1.77 -1.00
N HIS A 79 13.17 -0.60 -0.64
CA HIS A 79 13.64 -0.35 0.72
C HIS A 79 12.51 -0.45 1.75
N ALA A 80 11.32 0.04 1.42
CA ALA A 80 10.13 -0.09 2.26
C ALA A 80 9.74 -1.56 2.49
N CYS A 81 9.75 -2.38 1.43
CA CYS A 81 9.42 -3.79 1.54
C CYS A 81 10.42 -4.55 2.41
N HIS A 82 11.73 -4.34 2.20
CA HIS A 82 12.76 -4.95 3.05
C HIS A 82 12.62 -4.53 4.52
N LEU A 83 12.40 -3.23 4.78
CA LEU A 83 12.24 -2.75 6.15
C LEU A 83 11.02 -3.36 6.83
N VAL A 84 9.90 -3.53 6.10
CA VAL A 84 8.70 -4.16 6.66
C VAL A 84 8.96 -5.63 6.93
N GLU A 85 9.60 -6.36 6.02
CA GLU A 85 10.03 -7.76 6.24
C GLU A 85 10.92 -7.89 7.48
N ASP A 86 11.95 -7.04 7.62
CA ASP A 86 12.83 -7.05 8.79
C ASP A 86 12.05 -6.78 10.11
N LEU A 87 10.96 -6.01 10.04
CA LEU A 87 10.11 -5.73 11.20
C LEU A 87 9.11 -6.86 11.49
N ARG A 88 8.82 -7.74 10.53
CA ARG A 88 7.94 -8.91 10.73
C ARG A 88 8.59 -10.00 11.59
N ASP A 89 9.88 -9.89 11.88
CA ASP A 89 10.55 -10.74 12.89
C ASP A 89 9.99 -10.51 14.31
N ASP A 90 9.28 -9.39 14.54
CA ASP A 90 8.55 -9.10 15.77
C ASP A 90 7.10 -9.62 15.68
N ASP A 91 6.72 -10.54 16.57
CA ASP A 91 5.40 -11.21 16.57
C ASP A 91 4.23 -10.22 16.72
N ASP A 92 4.39 -9.13 17.48
CA ASP A 92 3.34 -8.13 17.66
C ASP A 92 3.18 -7.32 16.38
N PHE A 93 4.29 -6.98 15.73
CA PHE A 93 4.26 -6.30 14.44
C PHE A 93 3.70 -7.20 13.34
N ASP A 94 4.11 -8.46 13.26
CA ASP A 94 3.61 -9.41 12.26
C ASP A 94 2.09 -9.57 12.35
N GLN A 95 1.53 -9.66 13.56
CA GLN A 95 0.08 -9.71 13.75
C GLN A 95 -0.63 -8.46 13.22
N ILE A 96 -0.06 -7.27 13.40
CA ILE A 96 -0.61 -6.02 12.86
C ILE A 96 -0.58 -6.04 11.33
N ILE A 97 0.52 -6.50 10.73
CA ILE A 97 0.65 -6.59 9.27
C ILE A 97 -0.31 -7.63 8.70
N ALA A 98 -0.38 -8.83 9.28
CA ALA A 98 -1.32 -9.87 8.88
C ALA A 98 -2.78 -9.39 8.95
N ARG A 99 -3.13 -8.60 9.98
CA ARG A 99 -4.45 -7.96 10.09
C ARG A 99 -4.70 -7.00 8.94
N ALA A 100 -3.72 -6.16 8.61
CA ALA A 100 -3.82 -5.21 7.51
C ALA A 100 -3.95 -5.93 6.15
N GLU A 101 -3.15 -6.96 5.89
CA GLU A 101 -3.23 -7.81 4.71
C GLU A 101 -4.62 -8.45 4.55
N HIS A 102 -5.18 -8.98 5.64
CA HIS A 102 -6.54 -9.54 5.63
C HIS A 102 -7.61 -8.49 5.29
N ILE A 103 -7.53 -7.28 5.85
CA ILE A 103 -8.49 -6.20 5.57
C ILE A 103 -8.39 -5.77 4.11
N VAL A 104 -7.17 -5.59 3.59
CA VAL A 104 -6.96 -5.23 2.19
C VAL A 104 -7.46 -6.33 1.28
N THR A 105 -7.13 -7.59 1.55
CA THR A 105 -7.61 -8.75 0.78
C THR A 105 -9.14 -8.79 0.74
N ALA A 106 -9.81 -8.56 1.88
CA ALA A 106 -11.27 -8.51 1.95
C ALA A 106 -11.86 -7.35 1.13
N ALA A 107 -11.21 -6.18 1.14
CA ALA A 107 -11.64 -5.02 0.36
C ALA A 107 -11.53 -5.24 -1.15
N PHE A 108 -10.49 -5.95 -1.60
CA PHE A 108 -10.26 -6.21 -3.04
C PHE A 108 -10.99 -7.44 -3.58
N ARG A 109 -11.35 -8.42 -2.74
CA ARG A 109 -12.18 -9.58 -3.13
C ARG A 109 -13.55 -9.19 -3.70
N GLY A 110 -14.08 -8.01 -3.37
CA GLY A 110 -15.34 -7.51 -3.92
C GLY A 110 -15.22 -6.73 -5.24
N ARG A 111 -14.00 -6.47 -5.72
CA ARG A 111 -13.72 -5.49 -6.77
C ARG A 111 -12.91 -6.00 -7.96
N MET A 112 -12.37 -7.22 -7.88
CA MET A 112 -11.64 -7.86 -8.96
C MET A 112 -12.51 -8.99 -9.54
N PRO A 113 -13.03 -8.86 -10.78
CA PRO A 113 -13.64 -10.00 -11.44
C PRO A 113 -12.53 -11.02 -11.72
N VAL A 114 -12.74 -12.24 -11.25
CA VAL A 114 -11.97 -13.43 -11.64
C VAL A 114 -12.07 -13.67 -13.14
#